data_AF-A0A351PUA0-F1
#
_entry.id   AF-A0A351PUA0-F1
#
_cell.length_a   1.000
_cell.length_b   1.000
_cell.length_c   1.000
_cell.angle_alpha   90.00
_cell.angle_beta   90.00
_cell.angle_gamma   90.00
#
_symmetry.space_group_name_H-M   'P 1'
#
loop_
_entity.id
_entity.type
_entity.pdbx_description
1 polymer ?
#
loop_
_entity_poly.entity_id
_entity_poly.type
_entity_poly.pdbx_seq_one_letter_code
_entity_poly.pdbx_strand_id
1 'polypeptide(L)'
;MRYILDANSMNEIDNNTINEYGIPALVLMEKAAMSVADVAADMLDSKGKVLILCGNGNNGADGVAVGRLLFQKNIDVTIYLTSMSRHTEELDIQLDIARKLGIGIISELKNLDYDLIIDAIFGIGLSRNIENDLAQLIDRVNESKAKVLAVDIPSGISATNASIMGTAIKADATVTFG
;
A
#
# COMPACT_ATOMS: atom_id res chain seq x y z
N MET A 1 -22.42 -6.54 15.76
CA MET A 1 -21.82 -7.63 14.96
C MET A 1 -20.85 -6.97 13.99
N ARG A 2 -19.58 -7.41 13.91
CA ARG A 2 -18.63 -6.94 12.89
C ARG A 2 -18.68 -7.95 11.75
N TYR A 3 -18.94 -7.49 10.54
CA TYR A 3 -18.92 -8.32 9.33
C TYR A 3 -17.52 -8.26 8.73
N ILE A 4 -17.04 -9.39 8.22
CA ILE A 4 -15.85 -9.43 7.36
C ILE A 4 -16.39 -9.64 5.95
N LEU A 5 -16.09 -8.69 5.08
CA LEU A 5 -16.57 -8.66 3.70
C LEU A 5 -15.61 -9.45 2.80
N ASP A 6 -16.15 -10.09 1.77
CA ASP A 6 -15.32 -10.61 0.68
C ASP A 6 -14.99 -9.50 -0.34
N ALA A 7 -14.03 -9.80 -1.23
CA ALA A 7 -13.57 -8.83 -2.24
C ALA A 7 -14.71 -8.32 -3.15
N ASN A 8 -15.71 -9.15 -3.44
CA ASN A 8 -16.83 -8.75 -4.30
C ASN A 8 -17.73 -7.75 -3.56
N SER A 9 -18.05 -8.04 -2.31
CA SER A 9 -18.89 -7.20 -1.45
C SER A 9 -18.23 -5.84 -1.20
N MET A 10 -16.92 -5.82 -0.95
CA MET A 10 -16.18 -4.57 -0.75
C MET A 10 -16.16 -3.72 -2.03
N ASN A 11 -15.91 -4.33 -3.19
CA ASN A 11 -15.99 -3.65 -4.48
C ASN A 11 -17.39 -3.08 -4.76
N GLU A 12 -18.45 -3.80 -4.39
CA GLU A 12 -19.83 -3.32 -4.56
C GLU A 12 -20.12 -2.10 -3.67
N ILE A 13 -19.65 -2.12 -2.43
CA ILE A 13 -19.79 -1.00 -1.49
C ILE A 13 -19.06 0.24 -2.00
N ASP A 14 -17.82 0.11 -2.48
CA ASP A 14 -17.07 1.23 -3.03
C ASP A 14 -17.76 1.79 -4.28
N ASN A 15 -18.19 0.92 -5.20
CA ASN A 15 -18.90 1.34 -6.41
C ASN A 15 -20.20 2.07 -6.10
N ASN A 16 -20.99 1.58 -5.14
CA ASN A 16 -22.21 2.26 -4.72
C ASN A 16 -21.89 3.60 -4.06
N THR A 17 -20.87 3.66 -3.21
CA THR A 17 -20.42 4.90 -2.55
C THR A 17 -20.00 5.97 -3.57
N ILE A 18 -19.35 5.56 -4.65
CA ILE A 18 -18.90 6.46 -5.72
C ILE A 18 -20.07 6.88 -6.62
N ASN A 19 -20.84 5.93 -7.14
CA ASN A 19 -21.80 6.20 -8.20
C ASN A 19 -23.18 6.61 -7.69
N GLU A 20 -23.66 6.03 -6.59
CA GLU A 20 -24.98 6.32 -6.02
C GLU A 20 -24.93 7.50 -5.04
N TYR A 21 -23.91 7.54 -4.18
CA TYR A 21 -23.74 8.60 -3.18
C TYR A 21 -22.85 9.75 -3.65
N GLY A 22 -22.18 9.61 -4.79
CA GLY A 22 -21.39 10.68 -5.41
C GLY A 22 -20.10 11.03 -4.67
N ILE A 23 -19.60 10.15 -3.79
CA ILE A 23 -18.35 10.38 -3.05
C ILE A 23 -17.17 9.98 -3.94
N PRO A 24 -16.27 10.89 -4.33
CA PRO A 24 -15.17 10.55 -5.23
C PRO A 24 -14.24 9.48 -4.65
N ALA A 25 -13.71 8.59 -5.50
CA ALA A 25 -12.77 7.54 -5.11
C ALA A 25 -11.56 8.09 -4.32
N LEU A 26 -11.01 9.23 -4.76
CA LEU A 26 -9.91 9.93 -4.08
C LEU A 26 -10.24 10.33 -2.63
N VAL A 27 -11.52 10.61 -2.31
CA VAL A 27 -11.94 10.94 -0.94
C VAL A 27 -11.96 9.70 -0.05
N LEU A 28 -12.38 8.54 -0.59
CA LEU A 28 -12.31 7.26 0.12
C LEU A 28 -10.85 6.86 0.38
N MET A 29 -10.02 6.96 -0.66
CA MET A 29 -8.57 6.76 -0.60
C MET A 29 -7.89 7.63 0.44
N GLU A 30 -8.22 8.93 0.51
CA GLU A 30 -7.62 9.81 1.54
C GLU A 30 -7.97 9.34 2.95
N LYS A 31 -9.21 8.89 3.19
CA LYS A 31 -9.62 8.35 4.49
C LYS A 31 -8.91 7.05 4.85
N ALA A 32 -8.77 6.15 3.88
CA ALA A 32 -8.01 4.91 4.02
C ALA A 32 -6.55 5.23 4.37
N ALA A 33 -5.92 6.12 3.61
CA ALA A 33 -4.55 6.55 3.81
C ALA A 33 -4.32 7.22 5.18
N MET A 34 -5.26 8.04 5.66
CA MET A 34 -5.17 8.62 7.02
C MET A 34 -5.09 7.54 8.10
N SER A 35 -5.93 6.51 7.99
CA SER A 35 -5.97 5.41 8.96
C SER A 35 -4.67 4.61 8.96
N VAL A 36 -4.13 4.31 7.77
CA VAL A 36 -2.83 3.64 7.62
C VAL A 36 -1.70 4.51 8.15
N ALA A 37 -1.69 5.81 7.85
CA ALA A 37 -0.65 6.74 8.28
C ALA A 37 -0.59 6.91 9.80
N ASP A 38 -1.74 6.85 10.49
CA ASP A 38 -1.79 6.88 11.95
C ASP A 38 -1.19 5.60 12.55
N VAL A 39 -1.56 4.42 12.02
CA VAL A 39 -0.95 3.14 12.45
C VAL A 39 0.56 3.10 12.15
N ALA A 40 0.97 3.57 10.97
CA ALA A 40 2.38 3.65 10.61
C ALA A 40 3.17 4.57 11.56
N ALA A 41 2.59 5.71 11.95
CA ALA A 41 3.21 6.62 12.90
C ALA A 41 3.33 5.99 14.31
N ASP A 42 2.34 5.22 14.75
CA ASP A 42 2.39 4.51 16.04
C ASP A 42 3.41 3.36 16.03
N MET A 43 3.61 2.71 14.88
CA MET A 43 4.63 1.65 14.71
C MET A 43 6.05 2.20 14.71
N LEU A 44 6.24 3.48 14.40
CA LEU A 44 7.54 4.15 14.44
C LEU A 44 7.84 4.62 15.86
N ASP A 45 8.81 3.99 16.53
CA ASP A 45 9.19 4.34 17.91
C ASP A 45 9.78 5.77 18.01
N SER A 46 10.24 6.34 16.90
CA SER A 46 10.74 7.71 16.75
C SER A 46 10.68 8.17 15.29
N LYS A 47 11.24 9.33 14.93
CA LYS A 47 11.34 9.77 13.52
C LYS A 47 12.29 8.86 12.73
N GLY A 48 11.76 7.78 12.15
CA GLY A 48 12.49 6.81 11.33
C GLY A 48 12.34 7.03 9.82
N LYS A 49 12.96 6.13 9.05
CA LYS A 49 12.86 6.05 7.59
C LYS A 49 11.78 5.05 7.19
N VAL A 50 10.89 5.49 6.32
CA VAL A 50 9.79 4.68 5.78
C VAL A 50 10.01 4.42 4.30
N LEU A 51 9.96 3.15 3.92
CA LEU A 51 9.85 2.74 2.52
C LEU A 51 8.42 2.34 2.23
N ILE A 52 7.84 2.84 1.14
CA ILE A 52 6.52 2.42 0.68
C ILE A 52 6.66 1.70 -0.64
N LEU A 53 6.28 0.43 -0.66
CA LEU A 53 6.27 -0.40 -1.85
C LEU A 53 4.92 -0.24 -2.54
N CYS A 54 4.89 0.50 -3.64
CA CYS A 54 3.67 0.79 -4.39
C CYS A 54 3.59 -0.07 -5.65
N GLY A 55 2.47 -0.77 -5.79
CA GLY A 55 2.07 -1.38 -7.06
C GLY A 55 1.51 -0.35 -8.04
N ASN A 56 0.99 -0.83 -9.17
CA ASN A 56 0.47 0.05 -10.24
C ASN A 56 -1.04 0.35 -10.13
N GLY A 57 -1.70 -0.20 -9.11
CA GLY A 57 -3.15 -0.09 -8.92
C GLY A 57 -3.54 0.87 -7.79
N ASN A 58 -4.81 0.80 -7.39
CA ASN A 58 -5.35 1.66 -6.33
C ASN A 58 -4.69 1.41 -4.97
N ASN A 59 -4.27 0.18 -4.65
CA ASN A 59 -3.49 -0.08 -3.43
C ASN A 59 -2.14 0.68 -3.44
N GLY A 60 -1.52 0.80 -4.62
CA GLY A 60 -0.32 1.62 -4.80
C GLY A 60 -0.61 3.11 -4.59
N ALA A 61 -1.76 3.58 -5.08
CA ALA A 61 -2.21 4.96 -4.89
C ALA A 61 -2.49 5.27 -3.41
N ASP A 62 -3.11 4.35 -2.67
CA ASP A 62 -3.27 4.41 -1.21
C ASP A 62 -1.89 4.54 -0.55
N GLY A 63 -0.92 3.71 -0.94
CA GLY A 63 0.47 3.80 -0.46
C GLY A 63 1.11 5.17 -0.70
N VAL A 64 0.95 5.76 -1.90
CA VAL A 64 1.49 7.10 -2.19
C VAL A 64 0.80 8.17 -1.34
N ALA A 65 -0.51 8.08 -1.14
CA ALA A 65 -1.26 8.97 -0.26
C ALA A 65 -0.78 8.86 1.20
N VAL A 66 -0.55 7.65 1.69
CA VAL A 66 0.06 7.39 3.01
C VAL A 66 1.43 8.06 3.11
N GLY A 67 2.28 7.90 2.09
CA GLY A 67 3.60 8.52 2.05
C GLY A 67 3.55 10.04 2.14
N ARG A 68 2.58 10.66 1.46
CA ARG A 68 2.35 12.11 1.56
C ARG A 68 1.95 12.53 2.98
N LEU A 69 1.05 11.79 3.63
CA LEU A 69 0.60 12.10 4.99
C LEU A 69 1.75 11.94 6.00
N LEU A 70 2.56 10.88 5.89
CA LEU A 70 3.74 10.67 6.73
C LEU A 70 4.79 11.76 6.51
N PHE A 71 5.03 12.15 5.25
CA PHE A 71 5.94 13.25 4.92
C PHE A 71 5.51 14.57 5.58
N GLN A 72 4.21 14.88 5.60
CA GLN A 72 3.67 16.06 6.31
C GLN A 72 3.91 16.00 7.84
N LYS A 73 4.06 14.79 8.41
CA LYS A 73 4.46 14.59 9.81
C LYS A 73 5.99 14.68 10.02
N ASN A 74 6.75 15.10 9.00
CA ASN A 74 8.22 15.19 8.99
C ASN A 74 8.92 13.83 9.19
N ILE A 75 8.35 12.78 8.62
CA ILE A 75 8.96 11.44 8.53
C ILE A 75 9.72 11.34 7.21
N ASP A 76 10.88 10.69 7.20
CA ASP A 76 11.67 10.45 5.99
C ASP A 76 11.02 9.34 5.17
N VAL A 77 10.45 9.69 4.01
CA VAL A 77 9.63 8.79 3.19
C VAL A 77 10.27 8.61 1.82
N THR A 78 10.45 7.35 1.43
CA THR A 78 10.80 6.94 0.07
C THR A 78 9.67 6.10 -0.52
N ILE A 79 9.18 6.48 -1.70
CA ILE A 79 8.21 5.70 -2.48
C ILE A 79 8.98 4.87 -3.50
N TYR A 80 8.74 3.56 -3.52
CA TYR A 80 9.29 2.64 -4.50
C TYR A 80 8.18 2.08 -5.37
N LEU A 81 8.27 2.33 -6.69
CA LEU A 81 7.36 1.75 -7.67
C LEU A 81 7.91 0.39 -8.10
N THR A 82 7.13 -0.67 -7.86
CA THR A 82 7.57 -2.06 -8.16
C THR A 82 7.61 -2.36 -9.66
N SER A 83 7.08 -1.48 -10.50
CA SER A 83 7.01 -1.63 -11.94
C SER A 83 6.73 -0.28 -12.60
N MET A 84 7.13 -0.14 -13.87
CA MET A 84 6.85 1.03 -14.71
C MET A 84 5.69 0.78 -15.69
N SER A 85 4.79 -0.16 -15.35
CA SER A 85 3.65 -0.48 -16.20
C SER A 85 2.53 0.55 -16.07
N ARG A 86 1.40 0.34 -16.75
CA ARG A 86 0.28 1.29 -16.73
C ARG A 86 -0.27 1.44 -15.32
N HIS A 87 -0.37 2.69 -14.87
CA HIS A 87 -0.98 3.07 -13.60
C HIS A 87 -2.50 3.25 -13.72
N THR A 88 -3.21 3.18 -12.59
CA THR A 88 -4.56 3.74 -12.48
C THR A 88 -4.51 5.27 -12.47
N GLU A 89 -5.63 5.92 -12.77
CA GLU A 89 -5.72 7.38 -12.78
C GLU A 89 -5.44 7.95 -11.39
N GLU A 90 -5.93 7.29 -10.34
CA GLU A 90 -5.70 7.67 -8.95
C GLU A 90 -4.22 7.61 -8.57
N LEU A 91 -3.49 6.57 -9.02
CA LEU A 91 -2.06 6.46 -8.78
C LEU A 91 -1.29 7.59 -9.47
N ASP A 92 -1.62 7.91 -10.72
CA ASP A 92 -0.98 9.02 -11.43
C ASP A 92 -1.21 10.36 -10.73
N ILE A 93 -2.42 10.60 -10.23
CA ILE A 93 -2.75 11.80 -9.43
C ILE A 93 -1.91 11.85 -8.16
N GLN A 94 -1.85 10.77 -7.38
CA GLN A 94 -1.09 10.75 -6.12
C GLN A 94 0.41 10.90 -6.37
N LEU A 95 0.97 10.28 -7.42
CA LEU A 95 2.37 10.43 -7.80
C LEU A 95 2.71 11.86 -8.22
N ASP A 96 1.84 12.52 -8.99
CA ASP A 96 2.03 13.94 -9.35
C ASP A 96 2.06 14.85 -8.11
N ILE A 97 1.15 14.62 -7.15
CA ILE A 97 1.16 15.37 -5.89
C ILE A 97 2.46 15.09 -5.11
N ALA A 98 2.86 13.82 -4.97
CA ALA A 98 4.07 13.44 -4.25
C ALA A 98 5.33 14.08 -4.86
N ARG A 99 5.44 14.13 -6.19
CA ARG A 99 6.53 14.83 -6.90
C ARG A 99 6.54 16.32 -6.59
N LYS A 100 5.38 16.97 -6.63
CA LYS A 100 5.24 18.41 -6.33
C LYS A 100 5.59 18.77 -4.89
N LEU A 101 5.40 17.83 -3.96
CA LEU A 101 5.82 17.96 -2.56
C LEU A 101 7.32 17.66 -2.34
N GLY A 102 8.02 17.15 -3.36
CA GLY A 102 9.44 16.81 -3.27
C GLY A 102 9.71 15.47 -2.59
N ILE A 103 8.73 14.57 -2.53
CA ILE A 103 8.89 13.22 -1.95
C ILE A 103 9.74 12.37 -2.90
N GLY A 104 10.71 11.61 -2.36
CA GLY A 104 11.56 10.74 -3.15
C GLY A 104 10.77 9.58 -3.75
N ILE A 105 10.76 9.47 -5.08
CA ILE A 105 10.16 8.35 -5.82
C ILE A 105 11.27 7.65 -6.60
N ILE A 106 11.42 6.35 -6.38
CA ILE A 106 12.47 5.51 -6.97
C ILE A 106 11.88 4.29 -7.67
N SER A 107 12.58 3.80 -8.68
CA SER A 107 12.28 2.55 -9.41
C SER A 107 13.32 1.46 -9.16
N GLU A 108 14.41 1.77 -8.45
CA GLU A 108 15.49 0.85 -8.13
C GLU A 108 15.80 0.89 -6.64
N LEU A 109 15.76 -0.28 -5.99
CA LEU A 109 15.99 -0.41 -4.56
C LEU A 109 17.31 -1.15 -4.27
N LYS A 110 18.35 -0.40 -3.91
CA LYS A 110 19.69 -0.94 -3.66
C LYS A 110 19.79 -1.68 -2.33
N ASN A 111 19.23 -1.12 -1.26
CA ASN A 111 19.24 -1.69 0.08
C ASN A 111 17.87 -1.51 0.76
N LEU A 112 17.64 -2.28 1.82
CA LEU A 112 16.43 -2.23 2.65
C LEU A 112 16.81 -1.71 4.05
N ASP A 113 17.42 -0.54 4.10
CA ASP A 113 17.80 0.15 5.36
C ASP A 113 16.72 1.14 5.76
N TYR A 114 15.59 0.59 6.24
CA TYR A 114 14.41 1.33 6.65
C TYR A 114 13.90 0.79 7.99
N ASP A 115 13.25 1.64 8.76
CA ASP A 115 12.68 1.28 10.07
C ASP A 115 11.29 0.66 9.92
N LEU A 116 10.54 1.13 8.92
CA LEU A 116 9.22 0.64 8.56
C LEU A 116 9.10 0.49 7.03
N ILE A 117 8.56 -0.63 6.60
CA ILE A 117 8.19 -0.88 5.21
C ILE A 117 6.67 -0.98 5.14
N ILE A 118 6.06 -0.17 4.27
CA ILE A 118 4.63 -0.21 3.98
C ILE A 118 4.43 -0.97 2.68
N ASP A 119 3.71 -2.09 2.77
CA ASP A 119 3.32 -2.91 1.64
C ASP A 119 2.00 -2.40 1.07
N ALA A 120 2.09 -1.74 -0.09
CA ALA A 120 0.97 -1.26 -0.89
C ALA A 120 1.05 -1.81 -2.33
N ILE A 121 1.59 -3.03 -2.50
CA ILE A 121 1.82 -3.61 -3.83
C ILE A 121 0.51 -4.13 -4.41
N PHE A 122 -0.18 -5.00 -3.69
CA PHE A 122 -1.46 -5.60 -4.09
C PHE A 122 -2.43 -5.67 -2.92
N GLY A 123 -3.65 -5.17 -3.13
CA GLY A 123 -4.79 -5.45 -2.25
C GLY A 123 -5.61 -6.61 -2.81
N ILE A 124 -6.94 -6.50 -2.75
CA ILE A 124 -7.89 -7.51 -3.27
C ILE A 124 -7.75 -7.90 -4.76
N GLY A 125 -7.04 -7.10 -5.57
CA GLY A 125 -6.92 -7.29 -7.02
C GLY A 125 -5.93 -8.37 -7.47
N LEU A 126 -5.24 -9.07 -6.56
CA LEU A 126 -4.27 -10.10 -6.92
C LEU A 126 -4.95 -11.33 -7.53
N SER A 127 -4.69 -11.59 -8.80
CA SER A 127 -5.31 -12.68 -9.58
C SER A 127 -4.31 -13.71 -10.12
N ARG A 128 -3.01 -13.50 -9.91
CA ARG A 128 -1.93 -14.36 -10.42
C ARG A 128 -0.83 -14.55 -9.39
N ASN A 129 -0.03 -15.60 -9.56
CA ASN A 129 1.17 -15.81 -8.74
C ASN A 129 2.14 -14.64 -8.87
N ILE A 130 2.77 -14.30 -7.75
CA ILE A 130 3.92 -13.39 -7.71
C ILE A 130 5.17 -14.19 -8.05
N GLU A 131 5.93 -13.69 -9.02
CA GLU A 131 7.09 -14.38 -9.60
C GLU A 131 8.24 -13.38 -9.84
N ASN A 132 9.43 -13.91 -10.14
CA ASN A 132 10.62 -13.16 -10.57
C ASN A 132 11.05 -12.07 -9.56
N ASP A 133 11.44 -10.90 -10.06
CA ASP A 133 11.99 -9.79 -9.26
C ASP A 133 11.07 -9.37 -8.11
N LEU A 134 9.75 -9.45 -8.31
CA LEU A 134 8.79 -9.10 -7.28
C LEU A 134 8.76 -10.14 -6.15
N ALA A 135 8.90 -11.43 -6.48
CA ALA A 135 9.02 -12.47 -5.48
C ALA A 135 10.32 -12.30 -4.66
N GLN A 136 11.44 -12.01 -5.33
CA GLN A 136 12.72 -11.74 -4.66
C GLN A 136 12.66 -10.49 -3.77
N LEU A 137 11.94 -9.44 -4.19
CA LEU A 137 11.71 -8.26 -3.36
C LEU A 137 10.96 -8.62 -2.08
N ILE A 138 9.85 -9.36 -2.20
CA ILE A 138 9.04 -9.78 -1.06
C ILE A 138 9.86 -10.62 -0.09
N ASP A 139 10.66 -11.57 -0.61
CA ASP A 139 11.53 -12.41 0.23
C ASP A 139 12.57 -11.56 0.97
N ARG A 140 13.19 -10.58 0.30
CA ARG A 140 14.12 -9.63 0.95
C ARG A 140 13.45 -8.76 2.02
N VAL A 141 12.20 -8.35 1.80
CA VAL A 141 11.42 -7.59 2.80
C VAL A 141 11.15 -8.45 4.03
N ASN A 142 10.72 -9.69 3.81
CA ASN A 142 10.43 -10.66 4.87
C ASN A 142 11.67 -11.05 5.70
N GLU A 143 12.87 -10.95 5.13
CA GLU A 143 14.15 -11.20 5.82
C GLU A 143 14.76 -9.93 6.44
N SER A 144 14.19 -8.76 6.16
CA SER A 144 14.68 -7.50 6.70
C SER A 144 14.40 -7.36 8.20
N LYS A 145 15.05 -6.39 8.83
CA LYS A 145 14.81 -6.04 10.24
C LYS A 145 13.73 -4.97 10.42
N ALA A 146 13.21 -4.43 9.33
CA ALA A 146 12.19 -3.40 9.37
C ALA A 146 10.87 -3.98 9.89
N LYS A 147 10.08 -3.16 10.58
CA LYS A 147 8.67 -3.50 10.78
C LYS A 147 7.96 -3.46 9.43
N VAL A 148 6.93 -4.27 9.24
CA VAL A 148 6.17 -4.34 7.98
C VAL A 148 4.69 -4.08 8.24
N LEU A 149 4.13 -3.09 7.55
CA LEU A 149 2.71 -2.73 7.61
C LEU A 149 2.07 -2.97 6.24
N ALA A 150 1.06 -3.84 6.16
CA ALA A 150 0.32 -4.07 4.92
C ALA A 150 -0.92 -3.16 4.82
N VAL A 151 -1.13 -2.63 3.62
CA VAL A 151 -2.32 -1.87 3.22
C VAL A 151 -3.33 -2.83 2.61
N ASP A 152 -4.54 -2.82 3.14
CA ASP A 152 -5.65 -3.71 2.81
C ASP A 152 -5.41 -5.18 3.17
N ILE A 153 -4.54 -5.85 2.42
CA ILE A 153 -4.19 -7.26 2.56
C ILE A 153 -2.69 -7.41 2.31
N PRO A 154 -1.94 -8.26 3.05
CA PRO A 154 -0.55 -8.53 2.72
C PRO A 154 -0.40 -9.05 1.29
N SER A 155 0.40 -8.34 0.50
CA SER A 155 0.62 -8.65 -0.91
C SER A 155 1.12 -10.09 -1.06
N GLY A 156 0.46 -10.83 -1.96
CA GLY A 156 0.71 -12.26 -2.15
C GLY A 156 -0.33 -13.17 -1.51
N ILE A 157 -1.25 -12.63 -0.69
CA ILE A 157 -2.41 -13.39 -0.20
C ILE A 157 -3.61 -13.17 -1.12
N SER A 158 -4.28 -14.25 -1.52
CA SER A 158 -5.56 -14.15 -2.24
C SER A 158 -6.69 -13.72 -1.29
N ALA A 159 -7.37 -12.62 -1.62
CA ALA A 159 -8.53 -12.13 -0.87
C ALA A 159 -9.74 -13.08 -0.88
N THR A 160 -9.77 -14.05 -1.80
CA THR A 160 -10.92 -14.95 -1.99
C THR A 160 -10.82 -16.21 -1.13
N ASN A 161 -9.64 -16.80 -1.03
CA ASN A 161 -9.44 -18.12 -0.41
C ASN A 161 -8.25 -18.18 0.58
N ALA A 162 -7.63 -17.03 0.85
CA ALA A 162 -6.46 -16.89 1.74
C ALA A 162 -5.22 -17.71 1.33
N SER A 163 -5.13 -18.20 0.08
CA SER A 163 -3.94 -18.91 -0.39
C SER A 163 -2.77 -17.95 -0.65
N ILE A 164 -1.55 -18.41 -0.38
CA ILE A 164 -0.32 -17.73 -0.79
C ILE A 164 -0.13 -17.93 -2.30
N MET A 165 -0.04 -16.82 -3.04
CA MET A 165 0.10 -16.77 -4.48
C MET A 165 1.58 -16.69 -4.89
N GLY A 166 2.34 -17.77 -4.67
CA GLY A 166 3.78 -17.84 -4.91
C GLY A 166 4.61 -17.48 -3.68
N THR A 167 4.68 -16.20 -3.33
CA THR A 167 5.22 -15.68 -2.05
C THR A 167 4.30 -14.58 -1.51
N ALA A 168 4.40 -14.28 -0.21
CA ALA A 168 3.58 -13.25 0.42
C ALA A 168 4.36 -12.47 1.47
N ILE A 169 3.98 -11.21 1.64
CA ILE A 169 4.49 -10.34 2.69
C ILE A 169 4.06 -10.88 4.05
N LYS A 170 5.02 -10.92 4.99
CA LYS A 170 4.80 -11.19 6.41
C LYS A 170 4.71 -9.86 7.15
N ALA A 171 3.50 -9.33 7.23
CA ALA A 171 3.26 -8.06 7.90
C ALA A 171 3.16 -8.23 9.43
N ASP A 172 3.75 -7.29 10.18
CA ASP A 172 3.56 -7.17 11.64
C ASP A 172 2.17 -6.62 11.97
N ALA A 173 1.62 -5.80 11.07
CA ALA A 173 0.26 -5.28 11.16
C ALA A 173 -0.36 -5.13 9.76
N THR A 174 -1.69 -5.16 9.69
CA THR A 174 -2.45 -4.92 8.45
C THR A 174 -3.60 -3.99 8.76
N VAL A 175 -3.80 -2.97 7.93
CA VAL A 175 -4.94 -2.06 8.00
C VAL A 175 -5.83 -2.32 6.78
N THR A 176 -7.03 -2.84 7.02
CA THR A 176 -8.06 -3.07 6.00
C THR A 176 -9.19 -2.06 6.13
N PHE A 177 -10.03 -1.94 5.11
CA PHE A 177 -11.04 -0.90 4.97
C PHE A 177 -12.44 -1.50 4.88
N GLY A 178 -13.43 -0.86 5.53
CA GLY A 178 -14.83 -1.29 5.55
C GLY A 178 -15.69 -0.42 6.45
#